data_AF-A0A167IJX2-F1
#
_entry.id   AF-A0A167IJX2-F1
#
_cell.length_a   1.000
_cell.length_b   1.000
_cell.length_c   1.000
_cell.angle_alpha   90.00
_cell.angle_beta   90.00
_cell.angle_gamma   90.00
#
_symmetry.space_group_name_H-M   'P 1'
#
loop_
_entity.id
_entity.type
_entity.pdbx_description
1 polymer ?
#
loop_
_entity_poly.entity_id
_entity_poly.type
_entity_poly.pdbx_seq_one_letter_code
_entity_poly.pdbx_strand_id
1 'polypeptide(L)'
;MYDSLITTIQSLSFVGLLLIIMCIAKWLYNFTTPYDTFNEILIKKNAALATSVAGYVVSVAIIFCAVLMGPSSGLVNDLITLALYSLVGMVMLLISRVINDKLILHAFCNKAQLIEKQNTSTGVVQAASYIASALLIGAALHGEGGWASAIVFYGLGQITFVLFARIYDLLTSYNLMAELESGNSAVAATFSATLIALGMVLLHALIAEFESWHSSITLFIEDAVIGFVILPLARLFIDKVMFPSVCIDKAVSEEHNMSVALVEGGVALSVASVIVVVL
;
A
#
# COMPACT_ATOMS: atom_id res chain seq x y z
N MET A 1 0.07 -25.34 -31.87
CA MET A 1 -0.76 -24.21 -32.36
C MET A 1 -2.06 -24.10 -31.57
N TYR A 2 -2.80 -25.19 -31.37
CA TYR A 2 -4.03 -25.22 -30.56
C TYR A 2 -3.82 -24.82 -29.08
N ASP A 3 -2.79 -25.37 -28.42
CA ASP A 3 -2.51 -25.03 -27.00
C ASP A 3 -2.09 -23.57 -26.80
N SER A 4 -1.40 -22.99 -27.79
CA SER A 4 -1.03 -21.57 -27.80
C SER A 4 -2.27 -20.67 -27.93
N LEU A 5 -3.26 -21.09 -28.72
CA LEU A 5 -4.53 -20.36 -28.86
C LEU A 5 -5.33 -20.40 -27.55
N ILE A 6 -5.42 -21.55 -26.87
CA ILE A 6 -6.12 -21.68 -25.58
C ILE A 6 -5.46 -20.80 -24.52
N THR A 7 -4.13 -20.87 -24.39
CA THR A 7 -3.38 -20.06 -23.42
C THR A 7 -3.58 -18.56 -23.69
N THR A 8 -3.60 -18.16 -24.96
CA THR A 8 -3.86 -16.77 -25.35
C THR A 8 -5.27 -16.32 -24.94
N ILE A 9 -6.29 -17.13 -25.21
CA ILE A 9 -7.68 -16.84 -24.82
C ILE A 9 -7.81 -16.71 -23.29
N GLN A 10 -7.15 -17.58 -22.54
CA GLN A 10 -7.13 -17.50 -21.07
C GLN A 10 -6.52 -16.18 -20.59
N SER A 11 -5.33 -15.82 -21.07
CA SER A 11 -4.67 -14.57 -20.72
C SER A 11 -5.51 -13.34 -21.06
N LEU A 12 -6.12 -13.29 -22.25
CA LEU A 12 -7.02 -12.19 -22.62
C LEU A 12 -8.27 -12.14 -21.75
N SER A 13 -8.78 -13.28 -21.28
CA SER A 13 -9.93 -13.34 -20.39
C SER A 13 -9.62 -12.71 -19.03
N PHE A 14 -8.43 -12.97 -18.48
CA PHE A 14 -7.99 -12.33 -17.24
C PHE A 14 -7.78 -10.82 -17.39
N VAL A 15 -7.17 -10.37 -18.51
CA VAL A 15 -7.04 -8.93 -18.81
C VAL A 15 -8.41 -8.27 -18.95
N GLY A 16 -9.34 -8.92 -19.67
CA GLY A 16 -10.71 -8.43 -19.81
C GLY A 16 -11.43 -8.29 -18.46
N LEU A 17 -11.28 -9.29 -17.59
CA LEU A 17 -11.84 -9.23 -16.24
C LEU A 17 -11.22 -8.11 -15.40
N LEU A 18 -9.91 -7.91 -15.46
CA LEU A 18 -9.23 -6.82 -14.75
C LEU A 18 -9.80 -5.44 -15.15
N LEU A 19 -10.04 -5.22 -16.45
CA LEU A 19 -10.63 -3.96 -16.93
C LEU A 19 -12.07 -3.75 -16.40
N ILE A 20 -12.86 -4.82 -16.31
CA ILE A 20 -14.20 -4.79 -15.70
C ILE A 20 -14.09 -4.44 -14.21
N ILE A 21 -13.18 -5.09 -13.49
CA ILE A 21 -12.94 -4.84 -12.07
C ILE A 21 -12.47 -3.39 -11.85
N MET A 22 -11.58 -2.85 -12.68
CA MET A 22 -11.17 -1.44 -12.62
C MET A 22 -12.33 -0.47 -12.87
N CYS A 23 -13.25 -0.80 -13.79
CA CYS A 23 -14.48 -0.03 -13.98
C CYS A 23 -15.35 -0.02 -12.72
N ILE A 24 -15.52 -1.18 -12.07
CA ILE A 24 -16.26 -1.29 -10.80
C ILE A 24 -15.55 -0.49 -9.70
N ALA A 25 -14.23 -0.63 -9.58
CA ALA A 25 -13.41 0.08 -8.61
C ALA A 25 -13.60 1.59 -8.70
N LYS A 26 -13.61 2.13 -9.93
CA LYS A 26 -13.88 3.53 -10.24
C LYS A 26 -15.23 4.00 -9.67
N TRP A 27 -16.32 3.27 -9.94
CA TRP A 27 -17.65 3.62 -9.44
C TRP A 27 -17.76 3.50 -7.93
N LEU A 28 -17.18 2.44 -7.37
CA LEU A 28 -17.19 2.16 -5.94
C LEU A 28 -16.42 3.24 -5.15
N TYR A 29 -15.26 3.68 -5.65
CA TYR A 29 -14.50 4.76 -5.04
C TYR A 29 -15.34 6.05 -4.97
N ASN A 30 -15.93 6.45 -6.10
CA ASN A 30 -16.75 7.66 -6.19
C ASN A 30 -17.99 7.59 -5.28
N PHE A 31 -18.66 6.44 -5.23
CA PHE A 31 -19.85 6.24 -4.40
C PHE A 31 -19.56 6.34 -2.90
N THR A 32 -18.35 5.98 -2.48
CA THR A 32 -17.96 6.02 -1.07
C THR A 32 -17.34 7.34 -0.63
N THR A 33 -17.27 8.34 -1.51
CA THR A 33 -16.77 9.69 -1.21
C THR A 33 -17.90 10.72 -1.23
N PRO A 34 -17.85 11.78 -0.39
CA PRO A 34 -18.89 12.81 -0.35
C PRO A 34 -18.74 13.87 -1.46
N TYR A 35 -17.93 13.61 -2.47
CA TYR A 35 -17.63 14.52 -3.58
C TYR A 35 -17.59 13.75 -4.90
N ASP A 36 -17.80 14.46 -6.00
CA ASP A 36 -17.71 13.88 -7.33
C ASP A 36 -16.24 13.75 -7.75
N THR A 37 -15.71 12.53 -7.65
CA THR A 37 -14.33 12.20 -7.97
C THR A 37 -14.01 12.51 -9.44
N PHE A 38 -14.96 12.36 -10.37
CA PHE A 38 -14.71 12.62 -11.80
C PHE A 38 -14.66 14.10 -12.11
N ASN A 39 -15.56 14.89 -11.53
CA ASN A 39 -15.54 16.33 -11.69
C ASN A 39 -14.23 16.91 -11.15
N GLU A 40 -13.81 16.47 -9.95
CA GLU A 40 -12.54 16.87 -9.35
C GLU A 40 -11.33 16.54 -10.24
N ILE A 41 -11.26 15.32 -10.80
CA ILE A 41 -10.11 14.91 -11.62
C ILE A 41 -10.15 15.50 -13.03
N LEU A 42 -11.30 15.46 -13.71
CA LEU A 42 -11.39 15.79 -15.14
C LEU A 42 -11.59 17.28 -15.40
N ILE A 43 -12.39 17.95 -14.57
CA ILE A 43 -12.74 19.36 -14.77
C ILE A 43 -11.82 20.24 -13.94
N LYS A 44 -11.71 19.96 -12.64
CA LYS A 44 -10.85 20.75 -11.73
C LYS A 44 -9.37 20.37 -11.82
N LYS A 45 -9.03 19.28 -12.51
CA LYS A 45 -7.65 18.80 -12.70
C LYS A 45 -6.90 18.61 -11.37
N ASN A 46 -7.63 18.15 -10.35
CA ASN A 46 -7.13 17.98 -9.00
C ASN A 46 -6.09 16.83 -8.96
N ALA A 47 -4.81 17.20 -9.01
CA ALA A 47 -3.71 16.25 -9.03
C ALA A 47 -3.60 15.47 -7.72
N ALA A 48 -3.92 16.08 -6.57
CA ALA A 48 -3.86 15.40 -5.28
C ALA A 48 -4.84 14.23 -5.18
N LEU A 49 -6.10 14.48 -5.56
CA LEU A 49 -7.10 13.41 -5.63
C LEU A 49 -6.73 12.38 -6.70
N ALA A 50 -6.25 12.83 -7.86
CA ALA A 50 -5.83 11.92 -8.94
C ALA A 50 -4.71 10.97 -8.50
N THR A 51 -3.71 11.46 -7.75
CA THR A 51 -2.63 10.62 -7.20
C THR A 51 -3.16 9.57 -6.23
N SER A 52 -4.06 9.96 -5.32
CA SER A 52 -4.70 9.01 -4.39
C SER A 52 -5.49 7.93 -5.15
N VAL A 53 -6.32 8.33 -6.11
CA VAL A 53 -7.12 7.40 -6.94
C VAL A 53 -6.23 6.50 -7.79
N ALA A 54 -5.11 7.00 -8.31
CA ALA A 54 -4.14 6.19 -9.04
C ALA A 54 -3.57 5.08 -8.14
N GLY A 55 -3.18 5.41 -6.91
CA GLY A 55 -2.75 4.43 -5.91
C GLY A 55 -3.82 3.38 -5.63
N TYR A 56 -5.09 3.79 -5.48
CA TYR A 56 -6.20 2.86 -5.30
C TYR A 56 -6.37 1.91 -6.50
N VAL A 57 -6.32 2.41 -7.74
CA VAL A 57 -6.43 1.57 -8.95
C VAL A 57 -5.27 0.58 -9.07
N VAL A 58 -4.03 1.02 -8.78
CA VAL A 58 -2.86 0.13 -8.71
C VAL A 58 -3.06 -0.95 -7.64
N SER A 59 -3.61 -0.57 -6.49
CA SER A 59 -3.89 -1.48 -5.37
C SER A 59 -4.92 -2.57 -5.74
N VAL A 60 -5.94 -2.21 -6.51
CA VAL A 60 -6.89 -3.19 -7.07
C VAL A 60 -6.19 -4.17 -8.01
N ALA A 61 -5.26 -3.71 -8.84
CA ALA A 61 -4.48 -4.58 -9.70
C ALA A 61 -3.54 -5.51 -8.90
N ILE A 62 -2.91 -5.02 -7.82
CA ILE A 62 -2.07 -5.83 -6.93
C ILE A 62 -2.89 -6.98 -6.32
N ILE A 63 -4.07 -6.69 -5.76
CA ILE A 63 -4.97 -7.71 -5.20
C ILE A 63 -5.39 -8.70 -6.29
N PHE A 64 -5.76 -8.23 -7.47
CA PHE A 64 -6.15 -9.08 -8.59
C PHE A 64 -5.02 -10.05 -8.98
N CYS A 65 -3.78 -9.56 -9.09
CA CYS A 65 -2.62 -10.37 -9.41
C CYS A 65 -2.33 -11.41 -8.31
N ALA A 66 -2.44 -11.05 -7.04
CA ALA A 66 -2.22 -11.98 -5.93
C ALA A 66 -3.22 -13.14 -5.96
N VAL A 67 -4.51 -12.85 -6.23
CA VAL A 67 -5.55 -13.87 -6.38
C VAL A 67 -5.32 -14.71 -7.64
N LEU A 68 -4.89 -14.09 -8.74
CA LEU A 68 -4.58 -14.78 -10.00
C LEU A 68 -3.46 -15.81 -9.86
N MET A 69 -2.48 -15.54 -8.99
CA MET A 69 -1.36 -16.45 -8.71
C MET A 69 -1.75 -17.65 -7.83
N GLY A 70 -2.98 -17.67 -7.30
CA GLY A 70 -3.48 -18.79 -6.48
C GLY A 70 -3.74 -20.07 -7.28
N PRO A 71 -4.16 -21.16 -6.61
CA PRO A 71 -4.41 -22.45 -7.25
C PRO A 71 -5.47 -22.36 -8.37
N SER A 72 -5.14 -22.89 -9.56
CA SER A 72 -6.08 -22.92 -10.69
C SER A 72 -6.99 -24.15 -10.63
N SER A 73 -8.29 -23.92 -10.81
CA SER A 73 -9.32 -24.96 -10.89
C SER A 73 -10.09 -24.90 -12.22
N GLY A 74 -9.44 -24.35 -13.25
CA GLY A 74 -9.98 -24.18 -14.60
C GLY A 74 -10.56 -22.78 -14.83
N LEU A 75 -10.49 -22.32 -16.09
CA LEU A 75 -10.73 -20.92 -16.46
C LEU A 75 -12.01 -20.30 -15.88
N VAL A 76 -13.15 -21.00 -15.93
CA VAL A 76 -14.42 -20.45 -15.43
C VAL A 76 -14.39 -20.25 -13.91
N ASN A 77 -13.88 -21.23 -13.17
CA ASN A 77 -13.75 -21.15 -11.73
C ASN A 77 -12.75 -20.09 -11.32
N ASP A 78 -11.64 -19.98 -12.05
CA ASP A 78 -10.62 -18.95 -11.82
C ASP A 78 -11.25 -17.57 -12.03
N LEU A 79 -11.95 -17.33 -13.15
CA LEU A 79 -12.63 -16.04 -13.40
C LEU A 79 -13.65 -15.67 -12.31
N ILE A 80 -14.44 -16.64 -11.83
CA ILE A 80 -15.39 -16.42 -10.73
C ILE A 80 -14.66 -16.07 -9.44
N THR A 81 -13.61 -16.83 -9.11
CA THR A 81 -12.78 -16.64 -7.91
C THR A 81 -12.11 -15.27 -7.96
N LEU A 82 -11.42 -14.94 -9.04
CA LEU A 82 -10.79 -13.64 -9.24
C LEU A 82 -11.79 -12.50 -9.08
N ALA A 83 -12.98 -12.60 -9.67
CA ALA A 83 -14.01 -11.57 -9.55
C ALA A 83 -14.46 -11.39 -8.08
N LEU A 84 -14.79 -12.48 -7.38
CA LEU A 84 -15.28 -12.43 -6.00
C LEU A 84 -14.21 -11.90 -5.03
N TYR A 85 -13.00 -12.47 -5.05
CA TYR A 85 -11.94 -12.07 -4.14
C TYR A 85 -11.43 -10.66 -4.44
N SER A 86 -11.40 -10.21 -5.69
CA SER A 86 -11.09 -8.81 -6.02
C SER A 86 -12.15 -7.85 -5.48
N LEU A 87 -13.43 -8.22 -5.55
CA LEU A 87 -14.52 -7.42 -4.96
C LEU A 87 -14.38 -7.31 -3.44
N VAL A 88 -14.09 -8.42 -2.76
CA VAL A 88 -13.86 -8.41 -1.30
C VAL A 88 -12.63 -7.58 -0.95
N GLY A 89 -11.52 -7.77 -1.67
CA GLY A 89 -10.29 -6.99 -1.45
C GLY A 89 -10.50 -5.50 -1.68
N MET A 90 -11.34 -5.09 -2.66
CA MET A 90 -11.74 -3.69 -2.82
C MET A 90 -12.50 -3.15 -1.61
N VAL A 91 -13.44 -3.92 -1.05
CA VAL A 91 -14.14 -3.51 0.18
C VAL A 91 -13.15 -3.35 1.33
N MET A 92 -12.20 -4.28 1.48
CA MET A 92 -11.14 -4.20 2.49
C MET A 92 -10.28 -2.93 2.28
N LEU A 93 -9.88 -2.60 1.05
CA LEU A 93 -9.15 -1.36 0.74
C LEU A 93 -9.93 -0.10 1.12
N LEU A 94 -11.25 -0.08 0.94
CA LEU A 94 -12.08 1.06 1.35
C LEU A 94 -12.16 1.19 2.88
N ILE A 95 -12.13 0.06 3.59
CA ILE A 95 -11.97 0.06 5.05
C ILE A 95 -10.58 0.59 5.42
N SER A 96 -9.52 0.15 4.72
CA SER A 96 -8.16 0.67 4.92
C SER A 96 -8.09 2.17 4.68
N ARG A 97 -8.85 2.72 3.73
CA ARG A 97 -8.99 4.18 3.55
C ARG A 97 -9.45 4.87 4.82
N VAL A 98 -10.51 4.35 5.45
CA VAL A 98 -11.08 4.93 6.66
C VAL A 98 -10.10 4.83 7.83
N ILE A 99 -9.37 3.71 7.93
CA ILE A 99 -8.30 3.52 8.92
C ILE A 99 -7.19 4.55 8.69
N ASN A 100 -6.72 4.69 7.45
CA ASN A 100 -5.70 5.66 7.09
C ASN A 100 -6.14 7.09 7.43
N ASP A 101 -7.37 7.46 7.05
CA ASP A 101 -7.90 8.81 7.26
C ASP A 101 -8.10 9.17 8.74
N LYS A 102 -8.38 8.18 9.60
CA LYS A 102 -8.65 8.43 11.02
C LYS A 102 -7.47 8.16 11.95
N LEU A 103 -6.63 7.19 11.63
CA LEU A 103 -5.62 6.66 12.55
C LEU A 103 -4.19 6.98 12.12
N ILE A 104 -3.89 6.90 10.82
CA ILE A 104 -2.58 7.26 10.25
C ILE A 104 -2.51 8.78 10.07
N LEU A 105 -3.37 9.36 9.24
CA LEU A 105 -3.46 10.79 8.94
C LEU A 105 -4.41 11.52 9.92
N HIS A 106 -4.23 11.28 11.22
CA HIS A 106 -5.21 11.64 12.24
C HIS A 106 -5.27 13.14 12.60
N ALA A 107 -4.29 13.94 12.20
CA ALA A 107 -4.15 15.32 12.67
C ALA A 107 -4.93 16.35 11.85
N PHE A 108 -5.33 16.00 10.62
CA PHE A 108 -6.00 16.92 9.71
C PHE A 108 -7.12 16.24 8.92
N CYS A 109 -7.99 17.06 8.32
CA CYS A 109 -9.09 16.56 7.49
C CYS A 109 -8.60 16.20 6.08
N ASN A 110 -8.50 14.90 5.78
CA ASN A 110 -8.06 14.41 4.46
C ASN A 110 -8.93 14.92 3.32
N LYS A 111 -10.25 15.02 3.50
CA LYS A 111 -11.14 15.60 2.48
C LYS A 111 -10.74 17.06 2.17
N ALA A 112 -10.53 17.88 3.19
CA ALA A 112 -10.15 19.27 2.99
C ALA A 112 -8.78 19.37 2.31
N GLN A 113 -7.82 18.53 2.72
CA GLN A 113 -6.50 18.47 2.08
C GLN A 113 -6.56 18.07 0.61
N LEU A 114 -7.33 17.03 0.26
CA LEU A 114 -7.41 16.54 -1.12
C LEU A 114 -8.25 17.44 -2.02
N ILE A 115 -9.37 17.99 -1.53
CA ILE A 115 -10.35 18.67 -2.37
C ILE A 115 -10.16 20.19 -2.36
N GLU A 116 -10.04 20.79 -1.18
CA GLU A 116 -9.99 22.24 -1.04
C GLU A 116 -8.57 22.76 -1.23
N LYS A 117 -7.59 22.12 -0.58
CA LYS A 117 -6.17 22.52 -0.65
C LYS A 117 -5.42 21.86 -1.81
N GLN A 118 -5.98 20.83 -2.43
CA GLN A 118 -5.33 20.02 -3.48
C GLN A 118 -3.89 19.62 -3.11
N ASN A 119 -3.69 19.23 -1.86
CA ASN A 119 -2.40 18.87 -1.29
C ASN A 119 -1.95 17.49 -1.82
N THR A 120 -1.02 17.51 -2.77
CA THR A 120 -0.49 16.30 -3.42
C THR A 120 0.24 15.39 -2.44
N SER A 121 0.87 15.94 -1.40
CA SER A 121 1.57 15.18 -0.36
C SER A 121 0.61 14.27 0.42
N THR A 122 -0.59 14.76 0.74
CA THR A 122 -1.65 13.91 1.32
C THR A 122 -2.10 12.83 0.33
N GLY A 123 -2.24 13.19 -0.95
CA GLY A 123 -2.61 12.25 -2.02
C GLY A 123 -1.60 11.11 -2.21
N VAL A 124 -0.29 11.44 -2.15
CA VAL A 124 0.82 10.48 -2.25
C VAL A 124 0.81 9.51 -1.07
N VAL A 125 0.66 10.00 0.17
CA VAL A 125 0.62 9.13 1.35
C VAL A 125 -0.62 8.22 1.35
N GLN A 126 -1.78 8.74 0.94
CA GLN A 126 -2.99 7.92 0.83
C GLN A 126 -2.83 6.85 -0.27
N ALA A 127 -2.21 7.19 -1.42
CA ALA A 127 -1.88 6.24 -2.46
C ALA A 127 -0.96 5.11 -1.96
N ALA A 128 0.09 5.47 -1.21
CA ALA A 128 1.03 4.52 -0.63
C ALA A 128 0.38 3.61 0.42
N SER A 129 -0.52 4.17 1.25
CA SER A 129 -1.30 3.39 2.21
C SER A 129 -2.21 2.35 1.53
N TYR A 130 -2.83 2.69 0.39
CA TYR A 130 -3.56 1.71 -0.41
C TYR A 130 -2.64 0.60 -0.92
N ILE A 131 -1.48 0.95 -1.48
CA ILE A 131 -0.55 -0.01 -2.05
C ILE A 131 -0.04 -0.98 -0.96
N ALA A 132 0.39 -0.45 0.19
CA ALA A 132 0.82 -1.25 1.33
C ALA A 132 -0.30 -2.16 1.84
N SER A 133 -1.53 -1.64 1.93
CA SER A 133 -2.71 -2.43 2.32
C SER A 133 -3.07 -3.50 1.28
N ALA A 134 -2.93 -3.22 -0.02
CA ALA A 134 -3.20 -4.19 -1.07
C ALA A 134 -2.20 -5.33 -1.12
N LEU A 135 -0.93 -5.09 -0.80
CA LEU A 135 0.07 -6.15 -0.62
C LEU A 135 -0.40 -7.12 0.48
N LEU A 136 -0.78 -6.58 1.63
CA LEU A 136 -1.28 -7.35 2.76
C LEU A 136 -2.58 -8.10 2.44
N ILE A 137 -3.57 -7.41 1.84
CA ILE A 137 -4.84 -8.01 1.43
C ILE A 137 -4.60 -9.11 0.38
N GLY A 138 -3.73 -8.84 -0.60
CA GLY A 138 -3.38 -9.78 -1.64
C GLY A 138 -2.81 -11.09 -1.07
N ALA A 139 -1.83 -10.99 -0.17
CA ALA A 139 -1.27 -12.18 0.47
C ALA A 139 -2.29 -12.89 1.40
N ALA A 140 -3.06 -12.12 2.17
CA ALA A 140 -4.09 -12.67 3.04
C ALA A 140 -5.19 -13.44 2.28
N LEU A 141 -5.53 -13.00 1.06
CA LEU A 141 -6.51 -13.68 0.19
C LEU A 141 -5.89 -14.78 -0.68
N HIS A 142 -4.57 -14.75 -0.88
CA HIS A 142 -3.82 -15.78 -1.61
C HIS A 142 -3.66 -17.06 -0.77
N GLY A 143 -3.40 -16.92 0.54
CA GLY A 143 -3.11 -18.04 1.42
C GLY A 143 -4.26 -19.04 1.64
N GLU A 144 -3.92 -20.28 1.97
CA GLU A 144 -4.89 -21.39 2.14
C GLU A 144 -5.73 -21.32 3.43
N GLY A 145 -5.45 -20.37 4.33
CA GLY A 145 -6.07 -20.27 5.67
C GLY A 145 -7.55 -19.84 5.71
N GLY A 146 -8.18 -19.66 4.55
CA GLY A 146 -9.59 -19.30 4.41
C GLY A 146 -9.92 -17.87 4.88
N TRP A 147 -11.22 -17.54 4.90
CA TRP A 147 -11.68 -16.16 5.18
C TRP A 147 -11.33 -15.65 6.58
N ALA A 148 -11.25 -16.54 7.57
CA ALA A 148 -10.96 -16.16 8.95
C ALA A 148 -9.51 -15.67 9.11
N SER A 149 -8.54 -16.39 8.54
CA SER A 149 -7.14 -15.95 8.57
C SER A 149 -6.98 -14.64 7.79
N ALA A 150 -7.64 -14.53 6.63
CA ALA A 150 -7.55 -13.33 5.80
C ALA A 150 -7.99 -12.06 6.55
N ILE A 151 -9.11 -12.13 7.28
CA ILE A 151 -9.62 -11.00 8.07
C ILE A 151 -8.70 -10.67 9.25
N VAL A 152 -8.20 -11.69 9.96
CA VAL A 152 -7.33 -11.50 11.13
C VAL A 152 -6.00 -10.87 10.72
N PHE A 153 -5.32 -11.42 9.71
CA PHE A 153 -4.04 -10.90 9.24
C PHE A 153 -4.16 -9.54 8.57
N TYR A 154 -5.26 -9.29 7.84
CA TYR A 154 -5.60 -7.95 7.41
C TYR A 154 -5.69 -6.97 8.60
N GLY A 155 -6.44 -7.32 9.64
CA GLY A 155 -6.58 -6.51 10.84
C GLY A 155 -5.25 -6.24 11.53
N LEU A 156 -4.42 -7.28 11.69
CA LEU A 156 -3.09 -7.17 12.27
C LEU A 156 -2.18 -6.25 11.46
N GLY A 157 -2.15 -6.37 10.12
CA GLY A 157 -1.32 -5.48 9.30
C GLY A 157 -1.82 -4.04 9.28
N GLN A 158 -3.14 -3.79 9.32
CA GLN A 158 -3.65 -2.43 9.51
C GLN A 158 -3.21 -1.84 10.85
N ILE A 159 -3.24 -2.62 11.93
CA ILE A 159 -2.71 -2.20 13.25
C ILE A 159 -1.21 -1.91 13.15
N THR A 160 -0.43 -2.78 12.49
CA THR A 160 1.00 -2.59 12.28
C THR A 160 1.29 -1.30 11.52
N PHE A 161 0.56 -0.97 10.45
CA PHE A 161 0.73 0.30 9.72
C PHE A 161 0.42 1.52 10.60
N VAL A 162 -0.62 1.46 11.42
CA VAL A 162 -0.95 2.54 12.36
C VAL A 162 0.17 2.71 13.40
N LEU A 163 0.63 1.62 14.01
CA LEU A 163 1.72 1.67 14.99
C LEU A 163 3.02 2.18 14.35
N PHE A 164 3.33 1.75 13.15
CA PHE A 164 4.49 2.21 12.39
C PHE A 164 4.43 3.70 12.09
N ALA A 165 3.28 4.22 11.66
CA ALA A 165 3.13 5.66 11.45
C ALA A 165 3.43 6.48 12.72
N ARG A 166 2.99 5.99 13.90
CA ARG A 166 3.27 6.65 15.19
C ARG A 166 4.74 6.55 15.59
N ILE A 167 5.34 5.36 15.45
CA ILE A 167 6.74 5.14 15.78
C ILE A 167 7.64 5.96 14.84
N TYR A 168 7.30 6.02 13.55
CA TYR A 168 8.01 6.83 12.57
C TYR A 168 8.03 8.31 13.00
N ASP A 169 6.87 8.89 13.33
CA ASP A 169 6.76 10.28 13.81
C ASP A 169 7.57 10.54 15.10
N LEU A 170 7.70 9.52 15.97
CA LEU A 170 8.52 9.59 17.18
C LEU A 170 10.03 9.48 16.92
N LEU A 171 10.43 8.76 15.88
CA LEU A 171 11.84 8.55 15.53
C LEU A 171 12.42 9.70 14.72
N THR A 172 11.59 10.39 13.92
CA THR A 172 12.01 11.55 13.14
C THR A 172 12.11 12.81 14.00
N SER A 173 13.05 13.72 13.66
CA SER A 173 13.21 14.99 14.36
C SER A 173 12.15 16.04 14.02
N TYR A 174 11.29 15.76 13.04
CA TYR A 174 10.19 16.63 12.60
C TYR A 174 8.84 15.99 12.90
N ASN A 175 7.79 16.82 12.95
CA ASN A 175 6.41 16.35 13.10
C ASN A 175 5.85 15.95 11.73
N LEU A 176 5.72 14.65 11.48
CA LEU A 176 5.23 14.08 10.23
C LEU A 176 3.88 14.69 9.83
N MET A 177 2.95 14.80 10.77
CA MET A 177 1.60 15.28 10.47
C MET A 177 1.57 16.75 10.05
N ALA A 178 2.35 17.60 10.71
CA ALA A 178 2.47 19.01 10.36
C ALA A 178 3.11 19.19 8.97
N GLU A 179 4.14 18.42 8.66
CA GLU A 179 4.80 18.42 7.35
C GLU A 179 3.87 17.93 6.23
N LEU A 180 3.07 16.90 6.49
CA LEU A 180 2.07 16.44 5.53
C LEU A 180 0.95 17.46 5.35
N GLU A 181 0.51 18.12 6.42
CA GLU A 181 -0.54 19.15 6.37
C GLU A 181 -0.10 20.39 5.58
N SER A 182 1.17 20.79 5.73
CA SER A 182 1.79 21.92 5.03
C SER A 182 2.06 21.63 3.55
N GLY A 183 1.96 20.37 3.14
CA GLY A 183 2.17 19.95 1.75
C GLY A 183 3.62 19.59 1.43
N ASN A 184 4.44 19.23 2.42
CA ASN A 184 5.81 18.81 2.20
C ASN A 184 5.88 17.49 1.40
N SER A 185 6.20 17.61 0.11
CA SER A 185 6.25 16.47 -0.81
C SER A 185 7.45 15.54 -0.56
N ALA A 186 8.57 16.06 -0.06
CA ALA A 186 9.75 15.25 0.27
C ALA A 186 9.44 14.33 1.46
N VAL A 187 8.86 14.88 2.54
CA VAL A 187 8.41 14.09 3.69
C VAL A 187 7.35 13.06 3.28
N ALA A 188 6.39 13.44 2.43
CA ALA A 188 5.41 12.50 1.90
C ALA A 188 6.05 11.36 1.12
N ALA A 189 7.05 11.64 0.27
CA ALA A 189 7.73 10.63 -0.53
C ALA A 189 8.48 9.61 0.34
N THR A 190 9.26 10.07 1.32
CA THR A 190 10.01 9.17 2.22
C THR A 190 9.08 8.31 3.08
N PHE A 191 8.07 8.93 3.69
CA PHE A 191 7.11 8.20 4.52
C PHE A 191 6.32 7.18 3.70
N SER A 192 5.90 7.56 2.49
CA SER A 192 5.18 6.67 1.56
C SER A 192 6.00 5.47 1.13
N ALA A 193 7.25 5.68 0.73
CA ALA A 193 8.14 4.60 0.33
C ALA A 193 8.42 3.64 1.50
N THR A 194 8.63 4.19 2.71
CA THR A 194 8.83 3.40 3.92
C THR A 194 7.58 2.60 4.30
N LEU A 195 6.38 3.18 4.15
CA LEU A 195 5.12 2.48 4.41
C LEU A 195 4.88 1.33 3.42
N ILE A 196 5.19 1.53 2.14
CA ILE A 196 5.15 0.47 1.13
C ILE A 196 6.19 -0.61 1.45
N ALA A 197 7.42 -0.22 1.82
CA ALA A 197 8.48 -1.14 2.21
C ALA A 197 8.05 -2.01 3.41
N LEU A 198 7.37 -1.44 4.40
CA LEU A 198 6.80 -2.23 5.49
C LEU A 198 5.73 -3.20 5.00
N GLY A 199 4.84 -2.77 4.09
CA GLY A 199 3.84 -3.65 3.48
C GLY A 199 4.47 -4.81 2.70
N MET A 200 5.62 -4.58 2.07
CA MET A 200 6.42 -5.63 1.43
C MET A 200 7.01 -6.58 2.47
N VAL A 201 7.62 -6.09 3.56
CA VAL A 201 8.15 -6.98 4.62
C VAL A 201 7.06 -7.89 5.18
N LEU A 202 5.89 -7.33 5.50
CA LEU A 202 4.75 -8.12 6.02
C LEU A 202 4.17 -9.11 5.00
N LEU A 203 4.45 -8.92 3.70
CA LEU A 203 4.01 -9.84 2.65
C LEU A 203 4.62 -11.23 2.85
N HIS A 204 5.88 -11.30 3.30
CA HIS A 204 6.62 -12.55 3.49
C HIS A 204 5.87 -13.51 4.44
N ALA A 205 5.54 -13.05 5.65
CA ALA A 205 4.79 -13.84 6.65
C ALA A 205 3.43 -14.36 6.17
N LEU A 206 2.84 -13.75 5.15
CA LEU A 206 1.50 -14.07 4.67
C LEU A 206 1.47 -14.92 3.41
N ILE A 207 2.58 -15.02 2.68
CA ILE A 207 2.73 -15.96 1.56
C ILE A 207 3.00 -17.37 2.09
N ALA A 208 3.58 -17.51 3.28
CA ALA A 208 3.84 -18.79 3.91
C ALA A 208 2.53 -19.60 4.12
N GLU A 209 2.63 -20.93 4.02
CA GLU A 209 1.50 -21.83 4.22
C GLU A 209 0.88 -21.66 5.62
N PHE A 210 -0.45 -21.61 5.68
CA PHE A 210 -1.17 -21.51 6.95
C PHE A 210 -1.20 -22.88 7.64
N GLU A 211 -0.21 -23.16 8.48
CA GLU A 211 -0.15 -24.40 9.25
C GLU A 211 -0.99 -24.34 10.53
N SER A 212 -0.84 -23.26 11.30
CA SER A 212 -1.55 -23.07 12.57
C SER A 212 -1.55 -21.60 12.99
N TRP A 213 -2.58 -21.20 13.75
CA TRP A 213 -2.69 -19.84 14.29
C TRP A 213 -1.44 -19.40 15.07
N HIS A 214 -0.89 -20.27 15.92
CA HIS A 214 0.29 -19.93 16.70
C HIS A 214 1.49 -19.66 15.80
N SER A 215 1.77 -20.54 14.83
CA SER A 215 2.91 -20.40 13.92
C SER A 215 2.77 -19.14 13.06
N SER A 216 1.63 -18.96 12.39
CA SER A 216 1.42 -17.84 11.47
C SER A 216 1.36 -16.48 12.18
N ILE A 217 0.80 -16.39 13.39
CA ILE A 217 0.86 -15.15 14.19
C ILE A 217 2.28 -14.87 14.66
N THR A 218 3.05 -15.89 15.06
CA THR A 218 4.45 -15.72 15.48
C THR A 218 5.28 -15.18 14.32
N LEU A 219 5.18 -15.79 13.14
CA LEU A 219 5.89 -15.35 11.93
C LEU A 219 5.50 -13.91 11.54
N PHE A 220 4.20 -13.58 11.60
CA PHE A 220 3.74 -12.21 11.34
C PHE A 220 4.34 -11.19 12.31
N ILE A 221 4.42 -11.52 13.60
CA ILE A 221 5.01 -10.64 14.62
C ILE A 221 6.52 -10.49 14.40
N GLU A 222 7.21 -11.58 14.07
CA GLU A 222 8.65 -11.56 13.76
C GLU A 222 8.93 -10.63 12.57
N ASP A 223 8.21 -10.78 11.46
CA ASP A 223 8.33 -9.91 10.29
C ASP A 223 7.98 -8.45 10.61
N ALA A 224 6.93 -8.21 11.40
CA ALA A 224 6.59 -6.87 11.84
C ALA A 224 7.77 -6.26 12.62
N VAL A 225 8.31 -6.96 13.60
CA VAL A 225 9.47 -6.51 14.41
C VAL A 225 10.69 -6.26 13.52
N ILE A 226 10.98 -7.15 12.57
CA ILE A 226 12.04 -6.97 11.58
C ILE A 226 11.81 -5.69 10.79
N GLY A 227 10.60 -5.43 10.30
CA GLY A 227 10.25 -4.18 9.63
C GLY A 227 10.44 -2.94 10.50
N PHE A 228 10.02 -2.98 11.77
CA PHE A 228 10.19 -1.90 12.75
C PHE A 228 11.65 -1.59 13.07
N VAL A 229 12.56 -2.57 12.96
CA VAL A 229 13.98 -2.39 13.27
C VAL A 229 14.78 -2.07 12.01
N ILE A 230 14.64 -2.88 10.97
CA ILE A 230 15.48 -2.79 9.77
C ILE A 230 15.17 -1.52 8.96
N LEU A 231 13.93 -1.07 8.87
CA LEU A 231 13.63 0.14 8.08
C LEU A 231 14.24 1.41 8.71
N PRO A 232 14.15 1.66 10.04
CA PRO A 232 14.91 2.73 10.68
C PRO A 232 16.43 2.55 10.58
N LEU A 233 16.95 1.31 10.70
CA LEU A 233 18.38 1.06 10.51
C LEU A 233 18.84 1.36 9.08
N ALA A 234 18.02 1.07 8.07
CA ALA A 234 18.30 1.41 6.68
C ALA A 234 18.37 2.93 6.50
N ARG A 235 17.47 3.70 7.12
CA ARG A 235 17.56 5.17 7.15
C ARG A 235 18.86 5.64 7.78
N LEU A 236 19.25 5.10 8.94
CA LEU A 236 20.52 5.44 9.60
C LEU A 236 21.74 5.08 8.77
N PHE A 237 21.71 3.96 8.04
CA PHE A 237 22.75 3.58 7.10
C PHE A 237 22.93 4.63 6.00
N ILE A 238 21.83 5.15 5.45
CA ILE A 238 21.90 6.22 4.44
C ILE A 238 22.50 7.49 5.06
N ASP A 239 22.00 7.89 6.23
CA ASP A 239 22.38 9.12 6.93
C ASP A 239 23.87 9.11 7.35
N LYS A 240 24.41 7.95 7.75
CA LYS A 240 25.78 7.83 8.26
C LYS A 240 26.80 7.29 7.27
N VAL A 241 26.38 6.50 6.29
CA VAL A 241 27.30 5.82 5.37
C VAL A 241 27.18 6.38 3.96
N MET A 242 25.97 6.50 3.41
CA MET A 242 25.82 6.95 2.02
C MET A 242 25.94 8.48 1.88
N PHE A 243 25.36 9.24 2.81
CA PHE A 243 25.37 10.70 2.82
C PHE A 243 25.84 11.29 4.15
N PRO A 244 27.08 11.03 4.59
CA PRO A 244 27.57 11.44 5.91
C PRO A 244 27.56 12.95 6.16
N SER A 245 27.50 13.76 5.09
CA SER A 245 27.46 15.22 5.15
C SER A 245 26.06 15.82 5.25
N VAL A 246 25.00 15.00 5.12
CA VAL A 246 23.61 15.46 5.06
C VAL A 246 22.84 14.79 6.20
N CYS A 247 22.04 15.57 6.93
CA CYS A 247 21.05 15.03 7.85
C CYS A 247 19.73 14.90 7.09
N ILE A 248 19.29 13.67 6.82
CA ILE A 248 18.09 13.35 6.04
C ILE A 248 16.88 14.10 6.61
N ASP A 249 16.68 14.05 7.93
CA ASP A 249 15.51 14.66 8.56
C ASP A 249 15.41 16.15 8.21
N LYS A 250 16.51 16.90 8.35
CA LYS A 250 16.55 18.32 7.97
C LYS A 250 16.41 18.53 6.48
N ALA A 251 17.06 17.69 5.67
CA ALA A 251 16.98 17.80 4.22
C ALA A 251 15.55 17.60 3.72
N VAL A 252 14.79 16.67 4.28
CA VAL A 252 13.40 16.43 3.86
C VAL A 252 12.42 17.42 4.50
N SER A 253 12.58 17.76 5.79
CA SER A 253 11.63 18.63 6.49
C SER A 253 11.89 20.12 6.25
N GLU A 254 13.13 20.60 6.42
CA GLU A 254 13.46 22.03 6.34
C GLU A 254 13.75 22.48 4.90
N GLU A 255 14.47 21.66 4.12
CA GLU A 255 14.87 22.01 2.74
C GLU A 255 13.90 21.50 1.68
N HIS A 256 12.89 20.71 2.05
CA HIS A 256 11.97 20.05 1.12
C HIS A 256 12.67 19.27 0.00
N ASN A 257 13.82 18.66 0.30
CA ASN A 257 14.70 18.06 -0.68
C ASN A 257 14.18 16.70 -1.17
N MET A 258 13.41 16.73 -2.25
CA MET A 258 12.85 15.54 -2.90
C MET A 258 13.93 14.56 -3.37
N SER A 259 15.13 15.04 -3.74
CA SER A 259 16.19 14.17 -4.23
C SER A 259 16.68 13.22 -3.13
N VAL A 260 16.85 13.73 -1.91
CA VAL A 260 17.21 12.92 -0.74
C VAL A 260 16.09 11.94 -0.41
N ALA A 261 14.83 12.39 -0.42
CA ALA A 261 13.69 11.55 -0.15
C ALA A 261 13.55 10.38 -1.14
N LEU A 262 13.85 10.60 -2.43
CA LEU A 262 13.81 9.54 -3.46
C LEU A 262 14.90 8.49 -3.24
N VAL A 263 16.12 8.90 -2.87
CA VAL A 263 17.19 7.94 -2.56
C VAL A 263 16.87 7.17 -1.29
N GLU A 264 16.39 7.85 -0.24
CA GLU A 264 15.96 7.21 1.00
C GLU A 264 14.88 6.15 0.75
N GLY A 265 13.82 6.54 0.05
CA GLY A 265 12.72 5.64 -0.30
C GLY A 265 13.17 4.47 -1.18
N GLY A 266 14.06 4.72 -2.15
CA GLY A 266 14.62 3.68 -3.00
C GLY A 266 15.40 2.62 -2.21
N VAL A 267 16.19 3.04 -1.22
CA VAL A 267 16.90 2.10 -0.34
C VAL A 267 15.92 1.33 0.54
N ALA A 268 14.93 1.99 1.15
CA ALA A 268 13.93 1.31 1.98
C ALA A 268 13.19 0.21 1.19
N LEU A 269 12.75 0.52 -0.03
CA LEU A 269 12.10 -0.44 -0.92
C LEU A 269 13.06 -1.57 -1.34
N SER A 270 14.33 -1.26 -1.59
CA SER A 270 15.34 -2.26 -1.95
C SER A 270 15.62 -3.24 -0.81
N VAL A 271 15.78 -2.72 0.41
CA VAL A 271 15.97 -3.52 1.62
C VAL A 271 14.76 -4.42 1.86
N ALA A 272 13.54 -3.89 1.78
CA ALA A 272 12.33 -4.69 1.91
C ALA A 272 12.22 -5.78 0.83
N SER A 273 12.58 -5.46 -0.42
CA SER A 273 12.60 -6.45 -1.51
C SER A 273 13.54 -7.62 -1.23
N VAL A 274 14.72 -7.36 -0.65
CA VAL A 274 15.67 -8.40 -0.25
C VAL A 274 15.12 -9.23 0.90
N ILE A 275 14.50 -8.59 1.90
CA ILE A 275 13.87 -9.29 3.03
C ILE A 275 12.82 -10.29 2.54
N VAL A 276 11.94 -9.88 1.62
CA VAL A 276 10.89 -10.74 1.05
C VAL A 276 11.44 -11.98 0.35
N VAL A 277 12.67 -11.95 -0.14
CA VAL A 277 13.29 -13.06 -0.88
C VAL A 277 14.14 -13.96 0.02
N VAL A 278 14.70 -13.41 1.10
CA VAL A 278 15.71 -14.09 1.93
C VAL A 278 15.11 -14.72 3.18
N LEU A 279 14.08 -14.10 3.76
CA LEU A 279 13.25 -14.74 4.76
C LEU A 279 12.31 -15.72 4.06
#